data_AF-A0A7J8S8A9-F1
#
_entry.id   AF-A0A7J8S8A9-F1
#
_cell.length_a   1.000
_cell.length_b   1.000
_cell.length_c   1.000
_cell.angle_alpha   90.00
_cell.angle_beta   90.00
_cell.angle_gamma   90.00
#
_symmetry.space_group_name_H-M   'P 1'
#
loop_
_entity.id
_entity.type
_entity.pdbx_description
1 polymer ?
#
loop_
_entity_poly.entity_id
_entity_poly.type
_entity_poly.pdbx_seq_one_letter_code
_entity_poly.pdbx_strand_id
1 'polypeptide(L)'
;NIVITEKENLCLYGFPSEQWEVNLPAEEVPPELPEPALGINFARDGMQEKDWLSLVAVHSDSWLLSVAFYFGARFGFDKADRKRLFNMINDLPTVFEVVTGAAKKQTKEKSLRGSEPLSKYSKAVPSKDEDDDGLEEEEEEHGETLCGACGESDGADEFWICCDICEKWFHGKCVKITPARAEHIKQYKCPSCSNKRARP
;
A
#
# COMPACT_ATOMS: atom_id res chain seq x y z
N ASN A 1 -31.73 13.77 -0.94
CA ASN A 1 -32.19 12.45 -1.43
C ASN A 1 -31.54 12.18 -2.77
N ILE A 2 -30.45 11.40 -2.76
CA ILE A 2 -29.86 10.88 -3.99
C ILE A 2 -30.81 9.78 -4.47
N VAL A 3 -31.39 9.95 -5.67
CA VAL A 3 -32.15 8.88 -6.33
C VAL A 3 -31.12 7.95 -6.95
N ILE A 4 -30.78 6.87 -6.25
CA ILE A 4 -29.89 5.83 -6.77
C ILE A 4 -30.74 4.92 -7.67
N THR A 5 -30.46 4.89 -8.97
CA THR A 5 -31.01 3.90 -9.88
C THR A 5 -30.41 2.53 -9.53
N GLU A 6 -31.23 1.55 -9.17
CA GLU A 6 -30.75 0.23 -8.68
C GLU A 6 -30.04 -0.61 -9.75
N LYS A 7 -30.02 -0.18 -11.02
CA LYS A 7 -29.55 -0.98 -12.15
C LYS A 7 -28.24 -0.53 -12.77
N GLU A 8 -27.79 0.68 -12.46
CA GLU A 8 -26.62 1.25 -13.09
C GLU A 8 -25.42 1.23 -12.15
N ASN A 9 -24.22 1.03 -12.69
CA ASN A 9 -23.00 1.01 -11.90
C ASN A 9 -22.55 2.45 -11.64
N LEU A 10 -22.79 2.94 -10.43
CA LEU A 10 -22.45 4.31 -10.06
C LEU A 10 -21.05 4.41 -9.45
N CYS A 11 -20.46 5.58 -9.62
CA CYS A 11 -19.17 6.00 -9.11
C CYS A 11 -19.35 7.21 -8.16
N LEU A 12 -18.42 7.43 -7.23
CA LEU A 12 -18.33 8.67 -6.45
C LEU A 12 -17.16 9.51 -6.96
N TYR A 13 -17.48 10.73 -7.41
CA TYR A 13 -16.51 11.71 -7.88
C TYR A 13 -16.35 12.84 -6.87
N GLY A 14 -15.11 13.29 -6.68
CA GLY A 14 -14.75 14.51 -5.95
C GLY A 14 -14.09 15.52 -6.88
N PHE A 15 -14.44 16.80 -6.73
CA PHE A 15 -13.94 17.88 -7.57
C PHE A 15 -13.04 18.84 -6.79
N PRO A 16 -12.07 19.52 -7.45
CA PRO A 16 -11.24 20.55 -6.82
C PRO A 16 -12.03 21.72 -6.20
N SER A 17 -13.30 21.90 -6.59
CA SER A 17 -14.24 22.86 -6.01
C SER A 17 -14.84 22.43 -4.67
N GLU A 18 -14.32 21.36 -4.06
CA GLU A 18 -14.83 20.74 -2.83
C GLU A 18 -16.28 20.22 -2.95
N GLN A 19 -16.76 20.05 -4.18
CA GLN A 19 -18.03 19.39 -4.49
C GLN A 19 -17.80 17.90 -4.75
N TRP A 20 -18.86 17.11 -4.61
CA TRP A 20 -18.87 15.69 -4.95
C TRP A 20 -20.14 15.35 -5.73
N GLU A 21 -20.07 14.27 -6.50
CA GLU A 21 -21.18 13.78 -7.31
C GLU A 21 -21.19 12.26 -7.34
N VAL A 22 -22.38 11.66 -7.35
CA VAL A 22 -22.56 10.23 -7.65
C VAL A 22 -23.15 10.14 -9.04
N ASN A 23 -22.39 9.60 -9.99
CA ASN A 23 -22.77 9.54 -11.40
C ASN A 23 -22.24 8.25 -12.07
N LEU A 24 -22.64 8.02 -13.32
CA LEU A 24 -22.11 6.96 -14.18
C LEU A 24 -20.61 7.19 -14.47
N PRO A 25 -19.85 6.12 -14.80
CA PRO A 25 -18.47 6.25 -15.27
C PRO A 25 -18.38 7.12 -16.53
N ALA A 26 -17.22 7.70 -16.82
CA ALA A 26 -17.08 8.50 -18.04
C ALA A 26 -17.35 7.66 -19.30
N GLU A 27 -18.05 8.26 -20.26
CA GLU A 27 -18.36 7.63 -21.55
C GLU A 27 -17.17 7.65 -22.53
N GLU A 28 -16.20 8.53 -22.29
CA GLU A 28 -15.03 8.73 -23.17
C GLU A 28 -14.01 7.59 -23.04
N VAL A 29 -13.44 7.16 -24.18
CA VAL A 29 -12.47 6.05 -24.26
C VAL A 29 -11.20 6.47 -25.02
N PRO A 30 -10.02 6.55 -24.37
CA PRO A 30 -9.80 6.39 -22.93
C PRO A 30 -10.28 7.63 -22.15
N PRO A 31 -10.67 7.48 -20.88
CA PRO A 31 -11.03 8.61 -20.03
C PRO A 31 -9.81 9.51 -19.79
N GLU A 32 -10.06 10.81 -19.58
CA GLU A 32 -8.99 11.77 -19.33
C GLU A 32 -8.33 11.58 -17.96
N LEU A 33 -9.07 11.15 -16.94
CA LEU A 33 -8.58 10.93 -15.58
C LEU A 33 -8.75 9.45 -15.18
N PRO A 34 -7.98 8.96 -14.20
CA PRO A 34 -8.26 7.67 -13.57
C PRO A 34 -9.72 7.60 -13.10
N GLU A 35 -10.38 6.47 -13.34
CA GLU A 35 -11.77 6.26 -12.92
C GLU A 35 -11.83 5.80 -11.44
N PRO A 36 -12.82 6.29 -10.66
CA PRO A 36 -13.08 5.78 -9.32
C PRO A 36 -13.70 4.38 -9.37
N ALA A 37 -13.92 3.79 -8.18
CA ALA A 37 -14.52 2.48 -8.07
C ALA A 37 -15.96 2.46 -8.62
N LEU A 38 -16.20 1.50 -9.52
CA LEU A 38 -17.47 1.31 -10.19
C LEU A 38 -18.42 0.44 -9.37
N GLY A 39 -19.70 0.81 -9.32
CA GLY A 39 -20.75 0.00 -8.70
C GLY A 39 -20.82 0.13 -7.18
N ILE A 40 -20.46 1.29 -6.61
CA ILE A 40 -20.52 1.51 -5.15
C ILE A 40 -21.93 1.32 -4.58
N ASN A 41 -22.97 1.43 -5.41
CA ASN A 41 -24.36 1.26 -5.03
C ASN A 41 -24.79 -0.21 -4.83
N PHE A 42 -24.09 -1.19 -5.41
CA PHE A 42 -24.49 -2.62 -5.32
C PHE A 42 -24.27 -3.21 -3.93
N ALA A 43 -23.17 -2.84 -3.28
CA ALA A 43 -22.84 -3.35 -1.96
C ALA A 43 -23.65 -2.67 -0.85
N ARG A 44 -24.30 -1.52 -1.12
CA ARG A 44 -24.92 -0.65 -0.12
C ARG A 44 -25.92 -1.38 0.77
N ASP A 45 -26.85 -2.11 0.16
CA ASP A 45 -27.96 -2.75 0.88
C ASP A 45 -27.59 -4.17 1.39
N GLY A 46 -26.41 -4.66 1.04
CA GLY A 46 -25.88 -5.97 1.44
C GLY A 46 -24.95 -5.96 2.66
N MET A 47 -24.68 -4.80 3.25
CA MET A 47 -23.77 -4.65 4.40
C MET A 47 -24.22 -3.54 5.36
N GLN A 48 -23.62 -3.46 6.55
CA GLN A 48 -23.91 -2.35 7.47
C GLN A 48 -23.46 -1.03 6.86
N GLU A 49 -24.25 0.03 7.03
CA GLU A 49 -23.98 1.36 6.47
C GLU A 49 -22.57 1.86 6.79
N LYS A 50 -22.10 1.68 8.03
CA LYS A 50 -20.74 2.04 8.45
C LYS A 50 -19.64 1.29 7.68
N ASP A 51 -19.88 0.03 7.33
CA ASP A 51 -18.92 -0.82 6.65
C ASP A 51 -18.93 -0.46 5.15
N TRP A 52 -20.10 -0.13 4.60
CA TRP A 52 -20.24 0.40 3.24
C TRP A 52 -19.55 1.76 3.08
N LEU A 53 -19.78 2.71 3.99
CA LEU A 53 -19.11 4.01 3.98
C LEU A 53 -17.59 3.86 4.10
N SER A 54 -17.13 2.92 4.93
CA SER A 54 -15.71 2.61 5.06
C SER A 54 -15.12 2.03 3.77
N LEU A 55 -15.85 1.15 3.08
CA LEU A 55 -15.45 0.60 1.78
C LEU A 55 -15.34 1.70 0.71
N VAL A 56 -16.38 2.56 0.61
CA VAL A 56 -16.37 3.70 -0.31
C VAL A 56 -15.18 4.63 0.01
N ALA A 57 -14.90 4.89 1.28
CA ALA A 57 -13.78 5.73 1.69
C ALA A 57 -12.41 5.18 1.23
N VAL A 58 -12.14 3.89 1.41
CA VAL A 58 -10.88 3.25 0.95
C VAL A 58 -10.71 3.36 -0.56
N HIS A 59 -11.80 3.16 -1.31
CA HIS A 59 -11.77 3.31 -2.76
C HIS A 59 -11.54 4.77 -3.18
N SER A 60 -12.16 5.73 -2.49
CA SER A 60 -11.93 7.16 -2.71
C SER A 60 -10.48 7.56 -2.41
N ASP A 61 -9.89 7.06 -1.32
CA ASP A 61 -8.48 7.31 -0.98
C ASP A 61 -7.54 6.84 -2.09
N SER A 62 -7.77 5.63 -2.61
CA SER A 62 -6.98 5.06 -3.71
C SER A 62 -7.14 5.87 -5.01
N TRP A 63 -8.36 6.31 -5.29
CA TRP A 63 -8.66 7.12 -6.48
C TRP A 63 -8.01 8.50 -6.42
N LEU A 64 -8.09 9.20 -5.28
CA LEU A 64 -7.43 10.51 -5.09
C LEU A 64 -5.92 10.42 -5.26
N LEU A 65 -5.28 9.36 -4.74
CA LEU A 65 -3.85 9.13 -4.93
C LEU A 65 -3.52 8.92 -6.42
N SER A 66 -4.33 8.12 -7.12
CA SER A 66 -4.16 7.87 -8.56
C SER A 66 -4.28 9.17 -9.38
N VAL A 67 -5.30 10.00 -9.12
CA VAL A 67 -5.50 11.30 -9.79
C VAL A 67 -4.33 12.25 -9.51
N ALA A 68 -3.86 12.32 -8.27
CA ALA A 68 -2.74 13.19 -7.91
C ALA A 68 -1.45 12.81 -8.66
N PHE A 69 -1.13 11.51 -8.71
CA PHE A 69 0.08 11.03 -9.40
C PHE A 69 -0.06 11.03 -10.93
N TYR A 70 -1.28 10.90 -11.46
CA TYR A 70 -1.57 11.13 -12.87
C TYR A 70 -1.20 12.55 -13.29
N PHE A 71 -1.63 13.56 -12.52
CA PHE A 71 -1.23 14.95 -12.76
C PHE A 71 0.25 15.17 -12.53
N GLY A 72 0.85 14.55 -11.50
CA GLY A 72 2.29 14.58 -11.29
C GLY A 72 3.07 14.14 -12.53
N ALA A 73 2.67 13.02 -13.15
CA ALA A 73 3.27 12.54 -14.39
C ALA A 73 3.03 13.52 -15.57
N ARG A 74 1.80 14.02 -15.75
CA ARG A 74 1.45 15.01 -16.79
C ARG A 74 2.24 16.31 -16.66
N PHE A 75 2.61 16.72 -15.45
CA PHE A 75 3.41 17.92 -15.18
C PHE A 75 4.92 17.67 -15.13
N GLY A 76 5.36 16.42 -15.34
CA GLY A 76 6.78 16.08 -15.41
C GLY A 76 7.47 15.98 -14.04
N PHE A 77 6.75 15.58 -12.98
CA PHE A 77 7.31 15.41 -11.65
C PHE A 77 8.42 14.36 -11.65
N ASP A 78 9.59 14.75 -11.15
CA ASP A 78 10.71 13.85 -10.93
C ASP A 78 10.55 13.01 -9.64
N LYS A 79 11.60 12.28 -9.26
CA LYS A 79 11.59 11.46 -8.04
C LYS A 79 11.37 12.31 -6.77
N ALA A 80 11.98 13.48 -6.69
CA ALA A 80 11.88 14.36 -5.53
C ALA A 80 10.49 15.01 -5.44
N ASP A 81 9.93 15.45 -6.57
CA ASP A 81 8.58 16.02 -6.62
C ASP A 81 7.52 14.99 -6.21
N ARG A 82 7.63 13.75 -6.70
CA ARG A 82 6.73 12.65 -6.30
C ARG A 82 6.81 12.36 -4.80
N LYS A 83 8.02 12.35 -4.23
CA LYS A 83 8.21 12.17 -2.78
C LYS A 83 7.59 13.32 -1.99
N ARG A 84 7.76 14.57 -2.46
CA ARG A 84 7.16 15.75 -1.83
C ARG A 84 5.63 15.70 -1.87
N LEU A 85 5.05 15.37 -3.03
CA LEU A 85 3.59 15.20 -3.20
C LEU A 85 3.04 14.13 -2.25
N PHE A 86 3.68 12.97 -2.18
CA PHE A 86 3.29 11.88 -1.29
C PHE A 86 3.28 12.30 0.18
N ASN A 87 4.34 12.99 0.62
CA ASN A 87 4.44 13.47 2.00
C ASN A 87 3.31 14.46 2.33
N MET A 88 3.01 15.40 1.42
CA MET A 88 1.91 16.36 1.60
C MET A 88 0.54 15.67 1.69
N ILE A 89 0.31 14.63 0.89
CA ILE A 89 -0.92 13.83 0.95
C ILE A 89 -1.01 13.10 2.30
N ASN A 90 0.07 12.46 2.76
CA ASN A 90 0.09 11.68 4.00
C ASN A 90 0.14 12.51 5.29
N ASP A 91 0.37 13.81 5.20
CA ASP A 91 0.21 14.72 6.34
C ASP A 91 -1.26 14.91 6.74
N LEU A 92 -2.20 14.52 5.86
CA LEU A 92 -3.64 14.52 6.11
C LEU A 92 -4.13 13.12 6.50
N PRO A 93 -5.16 13.02 7.37
CA PRO A 93 -5.82 11.75 7.59
C PRO A 93 -6.52 11.29 6.30
N THR A 94 -6.56 9.98 6.08
CA THR A 94 -7.30 9.42 4.95
C THR A 94 -8.81 9.61 5.14
N VAL A 95 -9.57 9.57 4.04
CA VAL A 95 -11.04 9.59 4.12
C VAL A 95 -11.53 8.43 4.98
N PHE A 96 -10.92 7.25 4.84
CA PHE A 96 -11.22 6.10 5.70
C PHE A 96 -10.97 6.38 7.19
N GLU A 97 -9.84 7.00 7.55
CA GLU A 97 -9.54 7.35 8.94
C GLU A 97 -10.52 8.37 9.52
N VAL A 98 -11.00 9.31 8.69
CA VAL A 98 -12.02 10.28 9.09
C VAL A 98 -13.37 9.60 9.29
N VAL A 99 -13.81 8.78 8.33
CA VAL A 99 -15.10 8.06 8.37
C VAL A 99 -15.17 7.06 9.52
N THR A 100 -14.09 6.35 9.80
CA THR A 100 -14.01 5.38 10.91
C THR A 100 -13.71 6.02 12.27
N GLY A 101 -13.39 7.32 12.29
CA GLY A 101 -13.01 8.05 13.49
C GLY A 101 -11.60 7.74 14.02
N ALA A 102 -10.78 7.02 13.26
CA ALA A 102 -9.39 6.73 13.59
C ALA A 102 -8.49 7.99 13.58
N ALA A 103 -8.81 9.00 12.76
CA ALA A 103 -8.06 10.26 12.66
C ALA A 103 -7.92 10.98 14.02
N LYS A 104 -8.97 10.94 14.86
CA LYS A 104 -8.96 11.57 16.20
C LYS A 104 -7.99 10.90 17.18
N LYS A 105 -7.59 9.64 16.92
CA LYS A 105 -6.61 8.93 17.76
C LYS A 105 -5.18 9.37 17.46
N GLN A 106 -4.84 9.58 16.18
CA GLN A 106 -3.50 9.97 15.77
C GLN A 106 -3.11 11.39 16.22
N THR A 107 -4.05 12.36 16.24
CA THR A 107 -3.77 13.72 16.75
C THR A 107 -3.41 13.70 18.23
N LYS A 108 -4.00 12.78 19.00
CA LYS A 108 -3.75 12.63 20.43
C LYS A 108 -2.36 12.01 20.71
N GLU A 109 -1.87 11.15 19.81
CA GLU A 109 -0.53 10.56 19.90
C GLU A 109 0.57 11.48 19.38
N LYS A 110 0.34 12.22 18.28
CA LYS A 110 1.28 13.25 17.79
C LYS A 110 1.45 14.41 18.78
N SER A 111 0.43 14.74 19.58
CA SER A 111 0.51 15.78 20.62
C SER A 111 1.41 15.40 21.81
N LEU A 112 1.76 14.13 22.00
CA LEU A 112 2.62 13.68 23.11
C LEU A 112 4.12 13.70 22.79
N ARG A 113 4.51 14.10 21.56
CA ARG A 113 5.91 14.10 21.10
C ARG A 113 6.55 15.49 20.95
N GLY A 114 5.95 16.54 21.51
CA GLY A 114 6.49 17.89 21.42
C GLY A 114 6.86 18.51 22.77
N SER A 115 8.18 18.73 22.96
CA SER A 115 8.86 19.81 23.71
C SER A 115 9.72 19.40 24.92
N GLU A 116 11.04 19.45 24.73
CA GLU A 116 12.05 19.95 25.68
C GLU A 116 13.25 20.45 24.85
N PRO A 117 13.69 21.73 24.98
CA PRO A 117 14.85 22.26 24.28
C PRO A 117 16.10 22.17 25.18
N LEU A 118 17.20 21.58 24.70
CA LEU A 118 18.49 21.71 25.39
C LEU A 118 19.56 22.38 24.52
N SER A 119 20.06 23.46 25.11
CA SER A 119 21.02 24.44 24.66
C SER A 119 22.43 23.93 24.39
N LYS A 120 22.99 24.43 23.28
CA LYS A 120 24.36 24.98 23.10
C LYS A 120 25.48 24.44 24.00
N TYR A 121 26.46 23.77 23.38
CA TYR A 121 27.87 24.03 23.66
C TYR A 121 28.70 23.95 22.38
N SER A 122 29.45 25.02 22.10
CA SER A 122 30.30 25.19 20.93
C SER A 122 31.71 24.65 21.18
N LYS A 123 32.33 24.02 20.18
CA LYS A 123 33.76 24.21 19.84
C LYS A 123 34.06 23.67 18.43
N ALA A 124 34.96 24.37 17.75
CA ALA A 124 35.16 24.41 16.30
C ALA A 124 36.10 23.33 15.72
N VAL A 125 35.72 22.85 14.53
CA VAL A 125 36.43 22.54 13.26
C VAL A 125 37.98 22.40 13.27
N PRO A 126 38.52 21.44 12.49
CA PRO A 126 39.09 21.85 11.21
C PRO A 126 38.58 21.03 10.02
N SER A 127 38.51 21.74 8.90
CA SER A 127 38.13 21.38 7.54
C SER A 127 39.15 20.46 6.86
N LYS A 128 38.66 19.52 6.06
CA LYS A 128 39.29 19.08 4.82
C LYS A 128 38.20 18.61 3.86
N ASP A 129 38.00 19.40 2.81
CA ASP A 129 37.35 19.01 1.57
C ASP A 129 38.25 18.00 0.84
N GLU A 130 37.67 16.94 0.30
CA GLU A 130 38.05 16.28 -0.95
C GLU A 130 36.87 15.37 -1.35
N ASP A 131 36.30 15.68 -2.51
CA ASP A 131 35.20 14.98 -3.16
C ASP A 131 35.53 13.50 -3.40
N ASP A 132 34.60 12.59 -3.07
CA ASP A 132 34.56 11.25 -3.66
C ASP A 132 33.11 10.81 -3.88
N ASP A 133 32.87 10.43 -5.12
CA ASP A 133 31.61 10.09 -5.76
C ASP A 133 31.25 8.64 -5.40
N GLY A 134 30.14 8.45 -4.67
CA GLY A 134 29.75 7.15 -4.13
C GLY A 134 28.25 7.05 -3.95
N LEU A 135 27.57 6.76 -5.06
CA LEU A 135 26.16 6.37 -5.13
C LEU A 135 25.87 5.22 -4.13
N GLU A 136 25.16 5.51 -3.06
CA GLU A 136 24.41 4.50 -2.32
C GLU A 136 22.92 4.74 -2.54
N GLU A 137 22.44 4.02 -3.54
CA GLU A 137 21.04 3.73 -3.79
C GLU A 137 20.46 3.11 -2.51
N GLU A 138 19.72 3.88 -1.71
CA GLU A 138 18.71 3.29 -0.84
C GLU A 138 17.61 2.74 -1.75
N GLU A 139 17.90 1.55 -2.28
CA GLU A 139 16.96 0.64 -2.88
C GLU A 139 15.77 0.49 -1.93
N GLU A 140 14.62 0.52 -2.58
CA GLU A 140 13.33 0.09 -2.10
C GLU A 140 13.43 -0.88 -0.91
N GLU A 141 12.79 -0.53 0.21
CA GLU A 141 12.32 -1.50 1.20
C GLU A 141 11.22 -2.37 0.55
N HIS A 142 11.56 -3.06 -0.54
CA HIS A 142 10.94 -4.31 -0.93
C HIS A 142 11.22 -5.24 0.23
N GLY A 143 10.20 -5.53 1.04
CA GLY A 143 10.30 -6.53 2.08
C GLY A 143 10.83 -7.82 1.47
N GLU A 144 12.13 -8.07 1.63
CA GLU A 144 12.80 -9.21 1.05
C GLU A 144 12.12 -10.46 1.61
N THR A 145 11.47 -11.22 0.74
CA THR A 145 10.77 -12.43 1.16
C THR A 145 11.82 -13.45 1.59
N LEU A 146 12.02 -13.61 2.89
CA LEU A 146 13.05 -14.52 3.42
C LEU A 146 12.61 -15.98 3.33
N CYS A 147 13.51 -16.84 2.90
CA CYS A 147 13.29 -18.27 2.88
C CYS A 147 13.08 -18.82 4.30
N GLY A 148 11.96 -19.49 4.55
CA GLY A 148 11.65 -20.11 5.84
C GLY A 148 12.56 -21.27 6.25
N ALA A 149 13.56 -21.64 5.43
CA ALA A 149 14.54 -22.69 5.71
C ALA A 149 15.97 -22.16 5.88
N CYS A 150 16.47 -21.31 4.98
CA CYS A 150 17.82 -20.74 5.10
C CYS A 150 17.86 -19.30 5.63
N GLY A 151 16.74 -18.57 5.61
CA GLY A 151 16.66 -17.18 6.08
C GLY A 151 17.21 -16.14 5.09
N GLU A 152 17.58 -16.56 3.88
CA GLU A 152 18.13 -15.71 2.82
C GLU A 152 17.05 -15.35 1.78
N SER A 153 17.28 -14.27 1.04
CA SER A 153 16.36 -13.64 0.07
C SER A 153 16.77 -13.82 -1.40
N ASP A 154 17.59 -14.83 -1.72
CA ASP A 154 18.22 -15.01 -3.03
C ASP A 154 17.31 -14.67 -4.23
N GLY A 155 17.90 -13.95 -5.20
CA GLY A 155 17.25 -13.06 -6.16
C GLY A 155 16.20 -13.61 -7.13
N ALA A 156 15.72 -12.72 -8.00
CA ALA A 156 14.50 -12.84 -8.81
C ALA A 156 14.34 -14.08 -9.71
N ASP A 157 15.42 -14.84 -9.97
CA ASP A 157 15.42 -16.02 -10.85
C ASP A 157 15.37 -17.37 -10.12
N GLU A 158 15.25 -17.39 -8.78
CA GLU A 158 15.14 -18.64 -8.03
C GLU A 158 13.69 -19.18 -7.97
N PHE A 159 13.52 -20.50 -7.98
CA PHE A 159 12.20 -21.13 -7.83
C PHE A 159 11.75 -21.18 -6.36
N TRP A 160 10.56 -20.65 -6.07
CA TRP A 160 9.97 -20.61 -4.73
C TRP A 160 8.66 -21.40 -4.63
N ILE A 161 8.36 -21.90 -3.43
CA ILE A 161 7.11 -22.59 -3.10
C ILE A 161 6.59 -22.17 -1.72
N CYS A 162 5.29 -21.89 -1.63
CA CYS A 162 4.60 -21.51 -0.39
C CYS A 162 3.96 -22.71 0.30
N CYS A 163 4.12 -22.84 1.62
CA CYS A 163 3.52 -23.90 2.42
C CYS A 163 2.07 -23.58 2.81
N ASP A 164 1.11 -24.44 2.46
CA ASP A 164 -0.32 -24.25 2.76
C ASP A 164 -0.68 -24.30 4.25
N ILE A 165 0.26 -24.67 5.13
CA ILE A 165 0.02 -24.80 6.57
C ILE A 165 0.52 -23.59 7.37
N CYS A 166 1.65 -23.01 6.97
CA CYS A 166 2.27 -21.91 7.70
C CYS A 166 2.49 -20.66 6.87
N GLU A 167 2.09 -20.68 5.59
CA GLU A 167 2.12 -19.56 4.65
C GLU A 167 3.51 -18.94 4.45
N LYS A 168 4.57 -19.68 4.84
CA LYS A 168 5.96 -19.28 4.61
C LYS A 168 6.43 -19.73 3.23
N TRP A 169 7.29 -18.91 2.63
CA TRP A 169 7.94 -19.15 1.35
C TRP A 169 9.29 -19.86 1.52
N PHE A 170 9.64 -20.72 0.57
CA PHE A 170 10.87 -21.49 0.58
C PHE A 170 11.47 -21.60 -0.81
N HIS A 171 12.79 -21.51 -0.94
CA HIS A 171 13.47 -21.95 -2.14
C HIS A 171 13.21 -23.44 -2.37
N GLY A 172 12.91 -23.82 -3.61
CA GLY A 172 12.74 -25.23 -3.97
C GLY A 172 13.95 -26.08 -3.59
N LYS A 173 15.18 -25.54 -3.72
CA LYS A 173 16.43 -26.21 -3.30
C LYS A 173 16.43 -26.51 -1.79
N CYS A 174 16.00 -25.55 -0.96
CA CYS A 174 16.01 -25.66 0.50
C CYS A 174 15.00 -26.71 1.02
N VAL A 175 13.96 -27.01 0.25
CA VAL A 175 12.92 -27.99 0.61
C VAL A 175 12.88 -29.21 -0.31
N LYS A 176 13.87 -29.36 -1.20
CA LYS A 176 14.03 -30.50 -2.13
C LYS A 176 12.81 -30.69 -3.06
N ILE A 177 12.25 -29.59 -3.55
CA ILE A 177 11.17 -29.56 -4.54
C ILE A 177 11.69 -28.88 -5.81
N THR A 178 11.55 -29.56 -6.94
CA THR A 178 11.84 -29.00 -8.26
C THR A 178 10.57 -28.36 -8.86
N PRO A 179 10.69 -27.41 -9.79
CA PRO A 179 9.54 -26.82 -10.49
C PRO A 179 8.60 -27.88 -11.10
N ALA A 180 9.16 -28.85 -11.84
CA ALA A 180 8.39 -29.95 -12.44
C ALA A 180 7.63 -30.80 -11.41
N ARG A 181 8.17 -30.94 -10.19
CA ARG A 181 7.46 -31.63 -9.11
C ARG A 181 6.33 -30.77 -8.56
N ALA A 182 6.56 -29.46 -8.42
CA ALA A 182 5.58 -28.52 -7.88
C ALA A 182 4.32 -28.40 -8.75
N GLU A 183 4.45 -28.51 -10.07
CA GLU A 183 3.32 -28.55 -11.01
C GLU A 183 2.27 -29.63 -10.66
N HIS A 184 2.69 -30.70 -9.98
CA HIS A 184 1.84 -31.83 -9.63
C HIS A 184 1.42 -31.84 -8.15
N ILE A 185 1.83 -30.84 -7.37
CA ILE A 185 1.48 -30.73 -5.95
C ILE A 185 0.22 -29.88 -5.80
N LYS A 186 -0.89 -30.50 -5.36
CA LYS A 186 -2.13 -29.78 -5.05
C LYS A 186 -2.08 -29.01 -3.74
N GLN A 187 -1.36 -29.55 -2.75
CA GLN A 187 -1.13 -28.93 -1.44
C GLN A 187 0.28 -29.26 -0.99
N TYR A 188 1.11 -28.23 -0.83
CA TYR A 188 2.47 -28.33 -0.37
C TYR A 188 2.58 -28.11 1.14
N LYS A 189 3.22 -29.06 1.82
CA LYS A 189 3.52 -28.99 3.26
C LYS A 189 5.02 -28.97 3.47
N CYS A 190 5.54 -27.89 4.05
CA CYS A 190 6.98 -27.79 4.33
C CYS A 190 7.45 -28.86 5.33
N PRO A 191 8.75 -29.20 5.37
CA PRO A 191 9.29 -30.21 6.28
C PRO A 191 8.92 -29.99 7.75
N SER A 192 8.95 -28.72 8.19
CA SER A 192 8.60 -28.32 9.56
C SER A 192 7.12 -28.56 9.89
N CYS A 193 6.23 -28.42 8.92
CA CYS A 193 4.81 -28.72 9.11
C CYS A 193 4.55 -30.23 8.95
N SER A 194 5.27 -30.91 8.05
CA SER A 194 5.14 -32.34 7.79
C SER A 194 5.41 -33.16 9.06
N ASN A 195 6.52 -32.86 9.76
CA ASN A 195 6.97 -33.57 10.95
C ASN A 195 6.17 -33.25 12.23
N LYS A 196 5.26 -32.27 12.22
CA LYS A 196 4.43 -31.94 13.41
C LYS A 196 3.32 -32.96 13.72
N ARG A 197 3.18 -34.04 12.94
CA ARG A 197 2.34 -35.19 13.30
C ARG A 197 3.19 -36.38 13.75
N ALA A 198 3.72 -36.30 14.96
CA ALA A 198 3.97 -37.44 15.82
C ALA A 198 4.37 -36.96 17.22
N ARG A 199 3.38 -36.68 18.06
CA ARG A 199 3.51 -37.00 19.48
C ARG A 199 2.18 -37.59 19.95
N PRO A 200 2.18 -38.80 20.55
CA PRO A 200 0.97 -39.43 21.07
C PRO A 200 0.26 -38.53 22.10
#